data_AF-A0A367XEQ9-F1
#
_entry.id   AF-A0A367XEQ9-F1
#
_cell.length_a   1.000
_cell.length_b   1.000
_cell.length_c   1.000
_cell.angle_alpha   90.00
_cell.angle_beta   90.00
_cell.angle_gamma   90.00
#
_symmetry.space_group_name_H-M   'P 1'
#
loop_
_entity.id
_entity.type
_entity.pdbx_description
1 polymer ?
#
loop_
_entity_poly.entity_id
_entity_poly.type
_entity_poly.pdbx_seq_one_letter_code
_entity_poly.pdbx_strand_id
1 'polypeptide(L)'
;MAKNKDKAAKGAKSKKSGGLSFFAILVMGVLLFMVALPTFITLVVGLLPSVLAFFFDRHQGRYLARCVFGLNFSGVAPYVMELWHEGGQSVSIATQQLLDPMTMVIMYGAAGLGWLMYLAMPPIVANVLNLTAQRRTVELREQQRELVKIWGENLISEIEKGHR
;
A
#
# COMPACT_ATOMS: atom_id res chain seq x y z
N MET A 1 52.07 50.45 -32.06
CA MET A 1 51.40 51.04 -33.25
C MET A 1 51.41 49.98 -34.34
N ALA A 2 50.43 49.72 -35.19
CA ALA A 2 48.97 49.91 -35.30
C ALA A 2 48.59 49.29 -36.68
N LYS A 3 47.38 48.71 -36.79
CA LYS A 3 46.63 48.30 -38.01
C LYS A 3 47.13 47.08 -38.82
N ASN A 4 46.41 45.95 -38.95
CA ASN A 4 45.03 45.62 -39.40
C ASN A 4 44.95 45.22 -40.89
N LYS A 5 44.43 44.02 -41.18
CA LYS A 5 43.60 43.57 -42.33
C LYS A 5 43.52 42.02 -42.36
N ASP A 6 42.40 41.39 -41.94
CA ASP A 6 41.25 40.93 -42.76
C ASP A 6 41.52 39.55 -43.41
N LYS A 7 40.74 38.45 -43.33
CA LYS A 7 39.28 38.15 -43.25
C LYS A 7 39.10 36.70 -42.71
N ALA A 8 38.26 36.41 -41.72
CA ALA A 8 36.83 36.11 -41.81
C ALA A 8 36.41 34.92 -42.72
N ALA A 9 36.02 33.80 -42.10
CA ALA A 9 34.93 32.95 -42.57
C ALA A 9 34.07 32.51 -41.36
N LYS A 10 32.87 33.09 -41.31
CA LYS A 10 31.77 32.80 -40.38
C LYS A 10 30.94 31.62 -40.88
N GLY A 11 30.31 30.93 -39.92
CA GLY A 11 28.98 30.31 -40.08
C GLY A 11 29.00 28.87 -40.58
N ALA A 12 28.18 27.93 -40.10
CA ALA A 12 26.87 28.11 -39.50
C ALA A 12 26.58 26.99 -38.48
N LYS A 13 26.08 27.38 -37.30
CA LYS A 13 25.32 26.46 -36.43
C LYS A 13 24.00 26.16 -37.15
N SER A 14 23.82 24.94 -37.63
CA SER A 14 22.53 24.48 -38.12
C SER A 14 21.58 24.32 -36.92
N LYS A 15 20.57 25.19 -36.88
CA LYS A 15 19.45 25.11 -35.94
C LYS A 15 18.27 24.53 -36.72
N LYS A 16 17.94 23.25 -36.54
CA LYS A 16 16.60 22.70 -36.81
C LYS A 16 16.47 21.22 -36.44
N SER A 17 15.62 20.94 -35.44
CA SER A 17 14.75 19.73 -35.41
C SER A 17 13.73 19.74 -34.25
N GLY A 18 13.32 20.91 -33.75
CA GLY A 18 12.33 20.99 -32.66
C GLY A 18 10.93 20.49 -33.05
N GLY A 19 10.48 20.73 -34.29
CA GLY A 19 9.10 20.43 -34.70
C GLY A 19 8.74 18.94 -34.71
N LEU A 20 9.67 18.06 -35.11
CA LEU A 20 9.43 16.61 -35.12
C LEU A 20 9.38 16.02 -33.70
N SER A 21 10.19 16.57 -32.79
CA SER A 21 10.16 16.20 -31.36
C SER A 21 8.88 16.69 -30.69
N PHE A 22 8.43 17.92 -30.96
CA PHE A 22 7.15 18.43 -30.46
C PHE A 22 5.94 17.65 -30.99
N PHE A 23 5.93 17.28 -32.28
CA PHE A 23 4.84 16.49 -32.86
C PHE A 23 4.82 15.05 -32.31
N ALA A 24 5.98 14.42 -32.13
CA ALA A 24 6.08 13.11 -31.49
C ALA A 24 5.61 13.14 -30.03
N ILE A 25 5.97 14.18 -29.28
CA ILE A 25 5.49 14.39 -27.90
C ILE A 25 3.97 14.60 -27.87
N LEU A 26 3.41 15.34 -28.83
CA LEU A 26 1.98 15.59 -28.89
C LEU A 26 1.19 14.32 -29.26
N VAL A 27 1.64 13.56 -30.25
CA VAL A 27 1.04 12.27 -30.61
C VAL A 27 1.15 11.27 -29.47
N MET A 28 2.31 11.19 -28.81
CA MET A 28 2.50 10.35 -27.63
C MET A 28 1.58 10.79 -26.48
N GLY A 29 1.43 12.11 -26.26
CA GLY A 29 0.53 12.66 -25.25
C GLY A 29 -0.94 12.32 -25.52
N VAL A 30 -1.39 12.42 -26.77
CA VAL A 30 -2.75 12.05 -27.18
C VAL A 30 -2.98 10.53 -27.04
N LEU A 31 -1.99 9.72 -27.43
CA LEU A 31 -2.06 8.26 -27.32
C LEU A 31 -2.12 7.84 -25.84
N LEU A 32 -1.27 8.44 -25.00
CA LEU A 32 -1.31 8.25 -23.55
C LEU A 32 -2.64 8.71 -22.96
N PHE A 33 -3.20 9.83 -23.40
CA PHE A 33 -4.49 10.32 -22.92
C PHE A 33 -5.64 9.37 -23.28
N MET A 34 -5.65 8.80 -24.49
CA MET A 34 -6.65 7.82 -24.93
C MET A 34 -6.60 6.51 -24.13
N VAL A 35 -5.41 6.07 -23.72
CA VAL A 35 -5.21 4.89 -22.86
C VAL A 35 -5.46 5.23 -21.38
N ALA A 36 -5.06 6.42 -20.96
CA ALA A 36 -5.16 6.85 -19.56
C ALA A 36 -6.59 7.19 -19.14
N LEU A 37 -7.46 7.64 -20.05
CA LEU A 37 -8.79 8.11 -19.68
C LEU A 37 -9.73 6.97 -19.22
N PRO A 38 -9.90 5.86 -19.96
CA PRO A 38 -10.73 4.74 -19.51
C PRO A 38 -10.22 4.12 -18.20
N THR A 39 -8.90 3.97 -18.09
CA THR A 39 -8.24 3.42 -16.89
C THR A 39 -8.40 4.34 -15.69
N PHE A 40 -8.28 5.65 -15.88
CA PHE A 40 -8.51 6.64 -14.83
C PHE A 40 -9.95 6.61 -14.32
N ILE A 41 -10.95 6.55 -15.21
CA ILE A 41 -12.37 6.47 -14.81
C ILE A 41 -12.61 5.20 -13.98
N THR A 42 -12.15 4.04 -14.44
CA THR A 42 -12.29 2.78 -13.71
C THR A 42 -11.63 2.84 -12.33
N LEU A 43 -10.44 3.43 -12.22
CA LEU A 43 -9.75 3.58 -10.95
C LEU A 43 -10.47 4.55 -10.02
N VAL A 44 -10.93 5.71 -10.50
CA VAL A 44 -11.62 6.70 -9.66
C VAL A 44 -12.92 6.13 -9.09
N VAL A 45 -13.70 5.44 -9.92
CA VAL A 45 -14.99 4.87 -9.50
C VAL A 45 -14.79 3.60 -8.66
N GLY A 46 -13.88 2.71 -9.08
CA GLY A 46 -13.60 1.45 -8.38
C GLY A 46 -12.88 1.64 -7.04
N LEU A 47 -12.01 2.65 -6.94
CA LEU A 47 -11.25 2.98 -5.72
C LEU A 47 -11.93 3.99 -4.79
N LEU A 48 -13.16 4.40 -5.11
CA LEU A 48 -13.93 5.34 -4.29
C LEU A 48 -14.00 4.92 -2.80
N PRO A 49 -14.25 3.64 -2.46
CA PRO A 49 -14.23 3.20 -1.06
C PRO A 49 -12.88 3.38 -0.36
N SER A 50 -11.76 3.20 -1.08
CA SER A 50 -10.41 3.42 -0.55
C SER A 50 -10.14 4.89 -0.27
N VAL A 51 -10.63 5.78 -1.15
CA VAL A 51 -10.56 7.23 -0.94
C VAL A 51 -11.35 7.61 0.32
N LEU A 52 -12.56 7.08 0.48
CA LEU A 52 -13.37 7.29 1.70
C LEU A 52 -12.64 6.77 2.94
N ALA A 53 -12.10 5.55 2.88
CA ALA A 53 -11.33 4.98 3.99
C ALA A 53 -10.14 5.86 4.37
N PHE A 54 -9.42 6.43 3.39
CA PHE A 54 -8.33 7.35 3.64
C PHE A 54 -8.77 8.63 4.37
N PHE A 55 -9.93 9.20 4.03
CA PHE A 55 -10.46 10.38 4.72
C PHE A 55 -10.99 10.09 6.13
N PHE A 56 -11.58 8.91 6.35
CA PHE A 56 -12.10 8.52 7.66
C PHE A 56 -11.03 7.98 8.61
N ASP A 57 -9.84 7.64 8.11
CA ASP A 57 -8.76 7.11 8.93
C ASP A 57 -8.06 8.21 9.74
N ARG A 58 -8.46 8.34 11.01
CA ARG A 58 -7.86 9.28 11.97
C ARG A 58 -6.65 8.70 12.71
N HIS A 59 -6.29 7.44 12.48
CA HIS A 59 -5.19 6.80 13.20
C HIS A 59 -3.83 7.26 12.63
N GLN A 60 -2.83 7.53 13.48
CA GLN A 60 -1.49 7.98 13.04
C GLN A 60 -0.87 7.02 12.01
N GLY A 61 -1.11 5.71 12.21
CA GLY A 61 -0.65 4.64 11.34
C GLY A 61 -1.50 4.39 10.10
N ARG A 62 -2.62 5.09 9.88
CA ARG A 62 -3.53 4.91 8.74
C ARG A 62 -3.81 3.44 8.34
N TYR A 63 -4.10 2.59 9.32
CA TYR A 63 -4.23 1.16 9.09
C TYR A 63 -5.50 0.80 8.31
N LEU A 64 -6.60 1.50 8.55
CA LEU A 64 -7.85 1.31 7.81
C LEU A 64 -7.63 1.59 6.32
N ALA A 65 -7.00 2.72 6.02
CA ALA A 65 -6.73 3.12 4.63
C ALA A 65 -5.86 2.08 3.91
N ARG A 66 -4.82 1.55 4.57
CA ARG A 66 -3.93 0.53 3.95
C ARG A 66 -4.64 -0.80 3.72
N CYS A 67 -5.43 -1.27 4.70
CA CYS A 67 -6.18 -2.51 4.58
C CYS A 67 -7.20 -2.45 3.45
N VAL A 68 -7.98 -1.36 3.41
CA VAL A 68 -9.01 -1.16 2.39
C VAL A 68 -8.38 -0.96 1.02
N PHE A 69 -7.33 -0.14 0.91
CA PHE A 69 -6.66 0.11 -0.38
C PHE A 69 -6.13 -1.17 -1.02
N GLY A 70 -5.41 -2.01 -0.28
CA GLY A 70 -4.84 -3.24 -0.83
C GLY A 70 -5.92 -4.19 -1.37
N LEU A 71 -6.98 -4.40 -0.59
CA LEU A 71 -8.07 -5.31 -0.96
C LEU A 71 -8.96 -4.73 -2.06
N ASN A 72 -9.37 -3.47 -1.97
CA ASN A 72 -10.17 -2.81 -3.01
C ASN A 72 -9.39 -2.70 -4.33
N PHE A 73 -8.09 -2.40 -4.30
CA PHE A 73 -7.24 -2.43 -5.49
C PHE A 73 -7.19 -3.82 -6.11
N SER A 74 -7.10 -4.89 -5.29
CA SER A 74 -7.15 -6.26 -5.80
C SER A 74 -8.46 -6.59 -6.52
N GLY A 75 -9.59 -6.05 -6.02
CA GLY A 75 -10.90 -6.20 -6.67
C GLY A 75 -11.06 -5.38 -7.95
N VAL A 76 -10.34 -4.26 -8.09
CA VAL A 76 -10.35 -3.41 -9.30
C VAL A 76 -9.36 -3.91 -10.37
N ALA A 77 -8.26 -4.54 -9.95
CA ALA A 77 -7.19 -5.03 -10.80
C ALA A 77 -7.63 -5.88 -12.02
N PRO A 78 -8.52 -6.89 -11.90
CA PRO A 78 -8.92 -7.70 -13.06
C PRO A 78 -9.60 -6.86 -14.15
N TYR A 79 -10.42 -5.89 -13.77
CA TYR A 79 -11.13 -4.99 -14.69
C TYR A 79 -10.20 -4.01 -15.40
N VAL A 80 -9.15 -3.57 -14.73
CA VAL A 80 -8.10 -2.76 -15.36
C VAL A 80 -7.30 -3.61 -16.36
N MET A 81 -7.02 -4.87 -16.02
CA MET A 81 -6.31 -5.79 -16.91
C MET A 81 -7.12 -6.16 -18.14
N GLU A 82 -8.42 -6.40 -17.98
CA GLU A 82 -9.36 -6.67 -19.08
C GLU A 82 -9.40 -5.49 -20.07
N LEU A 83 -9.48 -4.26 -19.54
CA LEU A 83 -9.42 -3.05 -20.35
C LEU A 83 -8.11 -2.95 -21.16
N TRP A 84 -6.98 -3.39 -20.59
CA TRP A 84 -5.67 -3.41 -21.26
C TRP A 84 -5.55 -4.54 -22.29
N HIS A 85 -6.16 -5.70 -22.05
CA HIS A 85 -6.05 -6.88 -22.91
C HIS A 85 -7.06 -6.94 -24.05
N GLU A 86 -8.29 -6.47 -23.85
CA GLU A 86 -9.36 -6.56 -24.86
C GLU A 86 -9.27 -5.47 -25.95
N GLY A 87 -8.17 -4.70 -25.96
CA GLY A 87 -7.71 -3.96 -27.14
C GLY A 87 -8.47 -2.68 -27.49
N GLY A 88 -9.64 -2.44 -26.90
CA GLY A 88 -10.36 -1.18 -27.00
C GLY A 88 -10.22 -0.38 -25.73
N GLN A 89 -9.22 0.51 -25.63
CA GLN A 89 -9.17 1.57 -24.61
C GLN A 89 -10.33 2.55 -24.87
N SER A 90 -11.54 2.05 -24.66
CA SER A 90 -12.80 2.69 -24.98
C SER A 90 -13.49 3.01 -23.69
N VAL A 91 -13.94 4.27 -23.60
CA VAL A 91 -14.76 4.74 -22.48
C VAL A 91 -16.03 3.90 -22.37
N SER A 92 -16.60 3.46 -23.49
CA SER A 92 -17.81 2.64 -23.52
C SER A 92 -17.66 1.34 -22.74
N ILE A 93 -16.53 0.62 -22.94
CA ILE A 93 -16.26 -0.64 -22.25
C ILE A 93 -16.07 -0.39 -20.76
N ALA A 94 -15.27 0.61 -20.39
CA ALA A 94 -15.08 0.99 -19.00
C ALA A 94 -16.41 1.35 -18.31
N THR A 95 -17.27 2.13 -18.96
CA THR A 95 -18.59 2.47 -18.41
C THR A 95 -19.53 1.27 -18.32
N GLN A 96 -19.48 0.35 -19.29
CA GLN A 96 -20.30 -0.86 -19.26
C GLN A 96 -19.89 -1.76 -18.10
N GLN A 97 -18.58 -1.93 -17.86
CA GLN A 97 -18.04 -2.67 -16.73
C GLN A 97 -18.49 -2.04 -15.40
N LEU A 98 -18.41 -0.71 -15.29
CA LEU A 98 -18.83 -0.01 -14.07
C LEU A 98 -20.35 -0.03 -13.83
N LEU A 99 -21.17 -0.14 -14.87
CA LEU A 99 -22.62 -0.22 -14.75
C LEU A 99 -23.11 -1.65 -14.48
N ASP A 100 -22.25 -2.66 -14.66
CA ASP A 100 -22.58 -4.03 -14.31
C ASP A 100 -22.64 -4.21 -12.78
N PRO A 101 -23.79 -4.68 -12.23
CA PRO A 101 -23.95 -4.91 -10.80
C PRO A 101 -22.92 -5.89 -10.24
N MET A 102 -22.56 -6.94 -10.99
CA MET A 102 -21.62 -7.95 -10.51
C MET A 102 -20.22 -7.36 -10.33
N THR A 103 -19.78 -6.53 -11.26
CA THR A 103 -18.54 -5.78 -11.18
C THR A 103 -18.48 -4.89 -9.94
N MET A 104 -19.54 -4.11 -9.69
CA MET A 104 -19.64 -3.24 -8.51
C MET A 104 -19.56 -4.05 -7.20
N VAL A 105 -20.25 -5.18 -7.13
CA VAL A 105 -20.21 -6.09 -5.97
C VAL A 105 -18.80 -6.62 -5.73
N ILE A 106 -18.06 -6.96 -6.77
CA ILE A 106 -16.68 -7.46 -6.62
C ILE A 106 -15.74 -6.34 -6.16
N MET A 107 -15.76 -5.18 -6.81
CA MET A 107 -14.89 -4.05 -6.46
C MET A 107 -15.16 -3.56 -5.03
N TYR A 108 -16.42 -3.36 -4.67
CA TYR A 108 -16.80 -2.80 -3.37
C TYR A 108 -16.90 -3.88 -2.29
N GLY A 109 -17.21 -5.12 -2.65
CA GLY A 109 -17.12 -6.27 -1.75
C GLY A 109 -15.69 -6.50 -1.29
N ALA A 110 -14.71 -6.41 -2.19
CA ALA A 110 -13.29 -6.45 -1.83
C ALA A 110 -12.91 -5.30 -0.87
N ALA A 111 -13.42 -4.08 -1.10
CA ALA A 111 -13.24 -2.98 -0.15
C ALA A 111 -13.84 -3.27 1.23
N GLY A 112 -15.06 -3.84 1.26
CA GLY A 112 -15.74 -4.27 2.47
C GLY A 112 -14.94 -5.31 3.24
N LEU A 113 -14.30 -6.25 2.56
CA LEU A 113 -13.38 -7.21 3.18
C LEU A 113 -12.18 -6.50 3.82
N GLY A 114 -11.65 -5.42 3.23
CA GLY A 114 -10.61 -4.62 3.85
C GLY A 114 -11.07 -3.92 5.13
N TRP A 115 -12.31 -3.47 5.17
CA TRP A 115 -12.96 -2.92 6.36
C TRP A 115 -13.12 -3.99 7.45
N LEU A 116 -13.61 -5.17 7.08
CA LEU A 116 -13.75 -6.31 7.98
C LEU A 116 -12.39 -6.76 8.53
N MET A 117 -11.36 -6.79 7.70
CA MET A 117 -10.00 -7.12 8.12
C MET A 117 -9.50 -6.14 9.17
N TYR A 118 -9.70 -4.83 8.96
CA TYR A 118 -9.33 -3.81 9.95
C TYR A 118 -10.04 -4.01 11.30
N LEU A 119 -11.33 -4.35 11.28
CA LEU A 119 -12.11 -4.60 12.50
C LEU A 119 -11.75 -5.93 13.19
N ALA A 120 -11.34 -6.94 12.42
CA ALA A 120 -10.99 -8.26 12.93
C ALA A 120 -9.56 -8.32 13.52
N MET A 121 -8.65 -7.45 13.11
CA MET A 121 -7.26 -7.50 13.58
C MET A 121 -7.09 -7.26 15.10
N PRO A 122 -7.73 -6.27 15.75
CA PRO A 122 -7.56 -6.02 17.18
C PRO A 122 -7.83 -7.24 18.09
N PRO A 123 -8.96 -7.96 17.98
CA PRO A 123 -9.19 -9.14 18.83
C PRO A 123 -8.22 -10.28 18.53
N ILE A 124 -7.79 -10.47 17.28
CA ILE A 124 -6.79 -11.49 16.91
C ILE A 124 -5.46 -11.19 17.61
N VAL A 125 -4.97 -9.96 17.50
CA VAL A 125 -3.71 -9.53 18.12
C VAL A 125 -3.79 -9.63 19.63
N ALA A 126 -4.91 -9.22 20.24
CA ALA A 126 -5.13 -9.35 21.68
C ALA A 126 -5.04 -10.81 22.15
N ASN A 127 -5.66 -11.74 21.42
CA ASN A 127 -5.59 -13.16 21.74
C ASN A 127 -4.17 -13.73 21.63
N VAL A 128 -3.42 -13.37 20.60
CA VAL A 128 -2.02 -13.80 20.43
C VAL A 128 -1.14 -13.26 21.56
N LEU A 129 -1.31 -11.99 21.93
CA LEU A 129 -0.59 -11.38 23.05
C LEU A 129 -0.93 -12.05 24.37
N ASN A 130 -2.22 -12.36 24.62
CA ASN A 130 -2.66 -13.07 25.82
C ASN A 130 -2.05 -14.47 25.91
N LEU A 131 -2.02 -15.23 24.81
CA LEU A 131 -1.39 -16.56 24.77
C LEU A 131 0.12 -16.48 25.05
N THR A 132 0.79 -15.47 24.48
CA THR A 132 2.22 -15.24 24.70
C THR A 132 2.50 -14.85 26.15
N ALA A 133 1.68 -13.97 26.73
CA ALA A 133 1.77 -13.57 28.12
C ALA A 133 1.56 -14.76 29.06
N GLN A 134 0.57 -15.62 28.80
CA GLN A 134 0.33 -16.84 29.58
C GLN A 134 1.55 -17.76 29.58
N ARG A 135 2.14 -18.04 28.40
CA ARG A 135 3.36 -18.85 28.30
C ARG A 135 4.50 -18.28 29.14
N ARG A 136 4.72 -16.97 29.04
CA ARG A 136 5.75 -16.28 29.83
C ARG A 136 5.48 -16.37 31.34
N THR A 137 4.23 -16.26 31.78
CA THR A 137 3.90 -16.41 33.20
C THR A 137 4.14 -17.83 33.71
N VAL A 138 3.93 -18.86 32.88
CA VAL A 138 4.22 -20.25 33.25
C VAL A 138 5.71 -20.46 33.42
N GLU A 139 6.52 -20.01 32.45
CA GLU A 139 7.98 -20.08 32.51
C GLU A 139 8.54 -19.36 33.75
N LEU A 140 8.07 -18.14 34.02
CA LEU A 140 8.48 -17.38 35.21
C LEU A 140 8.10 -18.09 36.52
N ARG A 141 6.92 -18.74 36.58
CA ARG A 141 6.49 -19.51 37.75
C ARG A 141 7.31 -20.79 37.94
N GLU A 142 7.75 -21.42 36.86
CA GLU A 142 8.67 -22.56 36.92
C GLU A 142 10.04 -22.15 37.45
N GLN A 143 10.62 -21.07 36.93
CA GLN A 143 11.87 -20.50 37.44
C GLN A 143 11.75 -20.10 38.92
N GLN A 144 10.65 -19.47 39.32
CA GLN A 144 10.41 -19.14 40.72
C GLN A 144 10.37 -20.40 41.61
N ARG A 145 9.70 -21.48 41.17
CA ARG A 145 9.66 -22.74 41.91
C ARG A 145 11.03 -23.40 42.03
N GLU A 146 11.83 -23.35 40.98
CA GLU A 146 13.20 -23.88 41.00
C GLU A 146 14.09 -23.11 41.99
N LEU A 147 14.04 -21.78 41.97
CA LEU A 147 14.78 -20.94 42.92
C LEU A 147 14.35 -21.20 44.37
N VAL A 148 13.04 -21.33 44.62
CA VAL A 148 12.53 -21.70 45.96
C VAL A 148 13.01 -23.09 46.37
N LYS A 149 13.13 -24.05 45.45
CA LYS A 149 13.65 -25.38 45.78
C LYS A 149 15.14 -25.33 46.17
N ILE A 150 15.96 -24.59 45.42
CA ILE A 150 17.41 -24.50 45.66
C ILE A 150 17.73 -23.69 46.92
N TRP A 151 17.07 -22.55 47.09
CA TRP A 151 17.39 -21.60 48.15
C TRP A 151 16.51 -21.75 49.37
N GLY A 152 15.27 -22.21 49.22
CA GLY A 152 14.32 -22.35 50.32
C GLY A 152 14.75 -23.37 51.36
N GLU A 153 15.32 -24.51 50.94
CA GLU A 153 15.83 -25.53 51.86
C GLU A 153 17.02 -25.01 52.68
N ASN A 154 17.89 -24.23 52.04
CA ASN A 154 19.03 -23.57 52.70
C ASN A 154 18.56 -22.47 53.67
N LEU A 155 17.63 -21.60 53.26
CA LEU A 155 17.11 -20.54 54.11
C LEU A 155 16.40 -21.09 55.35
N ILE A 156 15.61 -22.16 55.20
CA ILE A 156 14.92 -22.83 56.31
C ILE A 156 15.96 -23.42 57.28
N SER A 157 17.00 -24.08 56.76
CA SER A 157 18.06 -24.65 57.59
C SER A 157 18.88 -23.60 58.36
N GLU A 158 19.05 -22.41 57.79
CA GLU A 158 19.82 -21.31 58.37
C GLU A 158 19.01 -20.57 59.45
N ILE A 159 17.70 -20.39 59.23
CA ILE A 159 16.77 -19.87 60.23
C ILE A 159 16.68 -20.83 61.43
N GLU A 160 16.62 -22.14 61.19
CA GLU A 160 16.53 -23.15 62.25
C GLU A 160 17.84 -23.32 63.04
N LYS A 161 18.99 -23.03 62.43
CA LYS A 161 20.28 -22.93 63.14
C LYS A 161 20.42 -21.65 63.95
N GLY A 162 19.91 -20.51 63.48
CA GLY A 162 20.00 -19.23 64.20
C GLY A 162 19.09 -19.12 65.42
N HIS A 163 18.19 -20.09 65.63
CA HIS A 163 17.27 -20.15 66.77
C HIS A 163 17.75 -21.06 67.92
N ARG A 164 18.95 -21.66 67.81
CA ARG A 164 19.64 -22.39 68.89
C ARG A 164 20.82 -21.59 69.42
#